data_AF-A0A355CAM3-F1
#
_entry.id   AF-A0A355CAM3-F1
#
_cell.length_a   1.000
_cell.length_b   1.000
_cell.length_c   1.000
_cell.angle_alpha   90.00
_cell.angle_beta   90.00
_cell.angle_gamma   90.00
#
_symmetry.space_group_name_H-M   'P 1'
#
loop_
_entity.id
_entity.type
_entity.pdbx_description
1 polymer ?
#
loop_
_entity_poly.entity_id
_entity_poly.type
_entity_poly.pdbx_seq_one_letter_code
_entity_poly.pdbx_strand_id
1 'polypeptide(L)'
;MMGWDEILEGGITPTTALMSWRGVNYGIEASKSGHYVVMSPTNYVYIDYMQGDISTEPRVYASLRLNQTYKFDPIPEGADANYILGGQANLWTEQVYNIRQAEYMTWPRGFAVSESLWSPKERKDWDQFVLKTENHFVRFDYAKTKYSPAIYDPIVRVTRDSEQYFVELTTEISGLDIYTSFDSSTPDNFYPRYAKPQLIPKDAVMMRIITYRGDTPIGRLLSIPVEDLKKRVR
;
A
#
# COMPACT_ATOMS: atom_id res chain seq x y z
N MET A 1 -4.25 27.41 15.13
CA MET A 1 -4.65 27.23 13.72
C MET A 1 -3.81 26.11 13.12
N MET A 2 -4.30 25.38 12.13
CA MET A 2 -3.51 24.40 11.39
C MET A 2 -3.69 24.61 9.89
N GLY A 3 -2.64 24.41 9.10
CA GLY A 3 -2.72 24.46 7.64
C GLY A 3 -1.76 23.47 6.98
N TRP A 4 -2.00 23.18 5.70
CA TRP A 4 -1.13 22.35 4.89
C TRP A 4 0.24 23.02 4.68
N ASP A 5 1.26 22.20 4.40
CA ASP A 5 2.65 22.66 4.37
C ASP A 5 2.99 23.75 3.32
N GLU A 6 2.10 24.05 2.37
CA GLU A 6 2.19 25.21 1.47
C GLU A 6 2.26 26.54 2.21
N ILE A 7 1.70 26.63 3.43
CA ILE A 7 1.75 27.87 4.22
C ILE A 7 3.19 28.27 4.59
N LEU A 8 4.17 27.37 4.49
CA LEU A 8 5.60 27.70 4.64
C LEU A 8 6.05 28.77 3.65
N GLU A 9 5.50 28.77 2.43
CA GLU A 9 5.93 29.65 1.33
C GLU A 9 5.54 31.12 1.59
N GLY A 10 4.48 31.36 2.36
CA GLY A 10 3.99 32.70 2.70
C GLY A 10 4.46 33.25 4.05
N GLY A 11 5.21 32.45 4.82
CA GLY A 11 5.59 32.74 6.20
C GLY A 11 4.53 32.29 7.21
N ILE A 12 4.97 31.60 8.27
CA ILE A 12 4.08 31.03 9.29
C ILE A 12 4.18 31.81 10.59
N THR A 13 3.05 32.16 11.18
CA THR A 13 3.02 32.72 12.54
C THR A 13 3.40 31.65 13.58
N PRO A 14 4.10 31.98 14.68
CA PRO A 14 4.55 31.00 15.68
C PRO A 14 3.46 30.10 16.29
N THR A 15 2.18 30.50 16.20
CA THR A 15 1.02 29.79 16.77
C THR A 15 0.30 28.85 15.78
N THR A 16 0.76 28.76 14.53
CA THR A 16 0.16 27.90 13.51
C THR A 16 0.91 26.59 13.42
N ALA A 17 0.17 25.48 13.56
CA ALA A 17 0.68 24.14 13.32
C ALA A 17 0.62 23.80 11.83
N LEU A 18 1.55 22.98 11.37
CA LEU A 18 1.70 22.58 9.98
C LEU A 18 1.30 21.11 9.80
N MET A 19 0.57 20.80 8.72
CA MET A 19 0.29 19.43 8.31
C MET A 19 1.14 19.08 7.08
N SER A 20 2.10 18.18 7.26
CA SER A 20 3.10 17.85 6.24
C SER A 20 2.59 16.72 5.34
N TRP A 21 2.21 17.06 4.11
CA TRP A 21 1.56 16.13 3.19
C TRP A 21 2.34 15.88 1.90
N ARG A 22 3.07 16.88 1.37
CA ARG A 22 3.90 16.72 0.17
C ARG A 22 5.13 15.84 0.38
N GLY A 23 5.41 15.45 1.63
CA GLY A 23 6.48 14.54 2.03
C GLY A 23 7.05 14.92 3.39
N VAL A 24 7.82 14.02 4.01
CA VAL A 24 8.34 14.20 5.39
C VAL A 24 9.26 15.41 5.56
N ASN A 25 9.91 15.86 4.48
CA ASN A 25 10.93 16.90 4.54
C ASN A 25 10.38 18.26 5.03
N TYR A 26 9.16 18.62 4.63
CA TYR A 26 8.52 19.87 5.07
C TYR A 26 8.23 19.85 6.57
N GLY A 27 7.79 18.71 7.10
CA GLY A 27 7.61 18.53 8.53
C GLY A 27 8.92 18.56 9.31
N ILE A 28 9.99 17.97 8.76
CA ILE A 28 11.33 18.05 9.37
C ILE A 28 11.79 19.50 9.44
N GLU A 29 11.71 20.25 8.34
CA GLU A 29 12.11 21.67 8.29
C GLU A 29 11.28 22.55 9.25
N ALA A 30 9.96 22.38 9.25
CA ALA A 30 9.06 23.09 10.15
C ALA A 30 9.35 22.81 11.63
N SER A 31 9.59 21.54 11.98
CA SER A 31 9.92 21.15 13.36
C SER A 31 11.23 21.79 13.84
N LYS A 32 12.27 21.82 12.99
CA LYS A 32 13.55 22.48 13.31
C LYS A 32 13.44 23.99 13.46
N SER A 33 12.41 24.58 12.84
CA SER A 33 12.12 26.02 12.89
C SER A 33 11.17 26.37 14.05
N GLY A 34 10.84 25.39 14.92
CA GLY A 34 10.03 25.60 16.10
C GLY A 34 8.52 25.65 15.86
N HIS A 35 8.05 25.14 14.72
CA HIS A 35 6.63 25.01 14.42
C HIS A 35 6.11 23.64 14.77
N TYR A 36 4.93 23.57 15.39
CA TYR A 36 4.25 22.30 15.64
C TYR A 36 3.84 21.63 14.32
N VAL A 37 3.98 20.31 14.23
CA VAL A 37 3.73 19.53 13.01
C VAL A 37 2.82 18.33 13.29
N VAL A 38 1.89 18.08 12.37
CA VAL A 38 1.23 16.77 12.19
C VAL A 38 1.73 16.16 10.89
N MET A 39 2.33 14.97 10.97
CA MET A 39 2.83 14.26 9.79
C MET A 39 1.70 13.55 9.06
N SER A 40 1.45 13.90 7.80
CA SER A 40 0.50 13.19 6.93
C SER A 40 1.06 12.94 5.51
N PRO A 41 2.30 12.45 5.35
CA PRO A 41 2.98 12.44 4.06
C PRO A 41 2.36 11.44 3.07
N THR A 42 2.13 11.89 1.83
CA THR A 42 1.49 11.11 0.74
C THR A 42 2.11 9.75 0.48
N ASN A 43 3.43 9.62 0.62
CA ASN A 43 4.16 8.38 0.38
C ASN A 43 3.98 7.31 1.49
N TYR A 44 3.21 7.62 2.54
CA TYR A 44 2.94 6.70 3.65
C TYR A 44 1.48 6.61 4.06
N VAL A 45 0.72 7.71 4.04
CA VAL A 45 -0.58 7.78 4.74
C VAL A 45 -1.70 8.46 3.94
N TYR A 46 -1.59 8.50 2.60
CA TYR A 46 -2.70 8.83 1.71
C TYR A 46 -3.46 7.56 1.33
N ILE A 47 -4.48 7.27 2.11
CA ILE A 47 -5.25 6.02 2.05
C ILE A 47 -6.38 6.06 1.00
N ASP A 48 -6.48 7.13 0.22
CA ASP A 48 -7.24 7.19 -1.03
C ASP A 48 -6.51 6.54 -2.22
N TYR A 49 -5.20 6.28 -2.12
CA TYR A 49 -4.44 5.60 -3.18
C TYR A 49 -4.84 4.14 -3.32
N MET A 50 -4.64 3.57 -4.52
CA MET A 50 -4.80 2.12 -4.73
C MET A 50 -3.89 1.33 -3.78
N GLN A 51 -4.41 0.27 -3.18
CA GLN A 51 -3.66 -0.63 -2.29
C GLN A 51 -3.39 -1.99 -2.91
N GLY A 52 -4.00 -2.29 -4.05
CA GLY A 52 -3.77 -3.49 -4.85
C GLY A 52 -3.20 -3.19 -6.23
N ASP A 53 -3.27 -4.18 -7.11
CA ASP A 53 -2.91 -3.99 -8.52
C ASP A 53 -4.03 -3.24 -9.26
N ILE A 54 -3.66 -2.41 -10.23
CA ILE A 54 -4.60 -1.68 -11.10
C ILE A 54 -5.58 -2.60 -11.85
N SER A 55 -5.23 -3.88 -12.06
CA SER A 55 -6.14 -4.86 -12.65
C SER A 55 -7.28 -5.29 -11.72
N THR A 56 -7.18 -4.98 -10.42
CA THR A 56 -8.14 -5.39 -9.38
C THR A 56 -8.80 -4.22 -8.66
N GLU A 57 -8.38 -2.98 -8.96
CA GLU A 57 -8.84 -1.77 -8.29
C GLU A 57 -9.25 -0.69 -9.29
N PRO A 58 -10.22 0.17 -8.94
CA PRO A 58 -10.48 1.39 -9.70
C PRO A 58 -9.20 2.23 -9.78
N ARG A 59 -8.88 2.72 -10.98
CA ARG A 59 -7.65 3.47 -11.20
C ARG A 59 -7.67 4.79 -10.43
N VAL A 60 -6.73 4.90 -9.48
CA VAL A 60 -6.31 6.15 -8.83
C VAL A 60 -4.94 6.56 -9.40
N TYR A 61 -4.60 7.84 -9.27
CA TYR A 61 -3.34 8.42 -9.77
C TYR A 61 -2.07 7.89 -9.10
N ALA A 62 -2.19 7.17 -7.97
CA ALA A 62 -1.07 6.60 -7.24
C ALA A 62 -1.46 5.28 -6.52
N SER A 63 -0.45 4.60 -5.96
CA SER A 63 -0.61 3.38 -5.17
C SER A 63 0.20 3.44 -3.88
N LEU A 64 -0.34 2.85 -2.82
CA LEU A 64 0.27 2.77 -1.50
C LEU A 64 -0.20 1.47 -0.83
N ARG A 65 0.70 0.48 -0.76
CA ARG A 65 0.46 -0.81 -0.11
C ARG A 65 0.62 -0.75 1.41
N LEU A 66 0.08 -1.75 2.11
CA LEU A 66 0.07 -1.80 3.57
C LEU A 66 1.49 -1.80 4.15
N ASN A 67 2.42 -2.54 3.56
CA ASN A 67 3.82 -2.62 3.99
C ASN A 67 4.53 -1.27 3.91
N GLN A 68 4.17 -0.43 2.94
CA GLN A 68 4.70 0.91 2.81
C GLN A 68 4.07 1.83 3.86
N THR A 69 2.75 1.77 4.07
CA THR A 69 2.09 2.50 5.17
C THR A 69 2.65 2.11 6.53
N TYR A 70 2.98 0.84 6.75
CA TYR A 70 3.57 0.35 8.00
C TYR A 70 4.94 0.94 8.29
N LYS A 71 5.69 1.40 7.28
CA LYS A 71 6.95 2.12 7.48
C LYS A 71 6.77 3.57 7.93
N PHE A 72 5.53 4.06 8.00
CA PHE A 72 5.26 5.40 8.51
C PHE A 72 5.85 5.56 9.93
N ASP A 73 6.57 6.64 10.12
CA ASP A 73 7.07 7.08 11.42
C ASP A 73 6.63 8.54 11.60
N PRO A 74 5.82 8.85 12.63
CA PRO A 74 5.42 10.22 12.90
C PRO A 74 6.62 11.11 13.29
N ILE A 75 7.72 10.54 13.76
CA ILE A 75 8.95 11.26 14.12
C ILE A 75 10.08 10.78 13.19
N PRO A 76 10.09 11.20 11.91
CA PRO A 76 11.10 10.78 10.95
C PRO A 76 12.51 11.24 11.41
N GLU A 77 13.52 10.51 10.96
CA GLU A 77 14.91 10.84 11.28
C GLU A 77 15.24 12.30 10.91
N GLY A 78 15.82 13.01 11.87
CA GLY A 78 16.19 14.42 11.71
C GLY A 78 15.10 15.43 12.10
N ALA A 79 13.86 15.02 12.38
CA ALA A 79 12.85 15.93 12.96
C ALA A 79 13.17 16.27 14.42
N ASP A 80 12.75 17.46 14.88
CA ASP A 80 12.71 17.78 16.30
C ASP A 80 11.43 17.22 16.91
N ALA A 81 11.57 16.15 17.69
CA ALA A 81 10.46 15.44 18.31
C ALA A 81 9.60 16.32 19.22
N ASN A 82 10.14 17.39 19.81
CA ASN A 82 9.37 18.28 20.69
C ASN A 82 8.27 19.05 19.95
N TYR A 83 8.42 19.20 18.63
CA TYR A 83 7.49 19.92 17.78
C TYR A 83 6.57 18.99 16.97
N ILE A 84 6.74 17.67 17.06
CA ILE A 84 5.83 16.72 16.42
C ILE A 84 4.64 16.44 17.34
N LEU A 85 3.44 16.85 16.92
CA LEU A 85 2.20 16.57 17.65
C LEU A 85 1.65 15.16 17.38
N GLY A 86 2.06 14.54 16.27
CA GLY A 86 1.63 13.20 15.87
C GLY A 86 1.56 13.06 14.36
N GLY A 87 0.68 12.18 13.89
CA GLY A 87 0.44 11.97 12.46
C GLY A 87 -1.01 11.60 12.16
N GLN A 88 -1.36 11.61 10.87
CA GLN A 88 -2.72 11.41 10.38
C GLN A 88 -2.73 10.71 9.02
N ALA A 89 -3.70 9.81 8.82
CA ALA A 89 -4.03 9.29 7.49
C ALA A 89 -5.13 10.13 6.83
N ASN A 90 -4.98 10.39 5.53
CA ASN A 90 -5.92 11.18 4.75
C ASN A 90 -6.68 10.28 3.78
N LEU A 91 -8.01 10.30 3.86
CA LEU A 91 -8.89 9.68 2.87
C LEU A 91 -9.62 10.78 2.10
N TRP A 92 -9.14 11.09 0.90
CA TRP A 92 -9.85 11.92 -0.05
C TRP A 92 -10.93 11.12 -0.78
N THR A 93 -12.04 11.77 -1.12
CA THR A 93 -13.28 11.08 -1.52
C THR A 93 -13.74 11.36 -2.94
N GLU A 94 -12.86 11.86 -3.82
CA GLU A 94 -13.18 12.13 -5.23
C GLU A 94 -13.66 10.87 -5.96
N GLN A 95 -13.11 9.71 -5.60
CA GLN A 95 -13.45 8.40 -6.16
C GLN A 95 -14.07 7.45 -5.13
N VAL A 96 -14.53 7.96 -3.97
CA VAL A 96 -15.17 7.17 -2.90
C VAL A 96 -16.66 7.51 -2.86
N TYR A 97 -17.48 6.64 -3.44
CA TYR A 97 -18.89 6.92 -3.70
C TYR A 97 -19.84 6.41 -2.61
N ASN A 98 -19.36 5.56 -1.69
CA ASN A 98 -20.18 5.04 -0.61
C ASN A 98 -19.33 4.59 0.59
N ILE A 99 -20.00 4.35 1.72
CA ILE A 99 -19.33 3.97 2.97
C ILE A 99 -18.55 2.66 2.87
N ARG A 100 -19.02 1.67 2.08
CA ARG A 100 -18.31 0.40 1.91
C ARG A 100 -16.99 0.58 1.16
N GLN A 101 -16.93 1.54 0.24
CA GLN A 101 -15.67 1.94 -0.40
C GLN A 101 -14.77 2.70 0.58
N ALA A 102 -15.31 3.58 1.43
CA ALA A 102 -14.51 4.25 2.45
C ALA A 102 -13.87 3.25 3.43
N GLU A 103 -14.64 2.26 3.89
CA GLU A 103 -14.16 1.14 4.70
C GLU A 103 -13.06 0.33 3.96
N TYR A 104 -13.30 -0.03 2.69
CA TYR A 104 -12.33 -0.73 1.86
C TYR A 104 -11.01 0.04 1.73
N MET A 105 -11.07 1.34 1.45
CA MET A 105 -9.88 2.18 1.23
C MET A 105 -9.09 2.42 2.52
N THR A 106 -9.80 2.48 3.65
CA THR A 106 -9.22 2.69 4.97
C THR A 106 -8.52 1.44 5.49
N TRP A 107 -9.14 0.27 5.37
CA TRP A 107 -8.66 -0.96 6.00
C TRP A 107 -7.99 -1.90 4.99
N PRO A 108 -6.77 -2.43 5.30
CA PRO A 108 -6.11 -2.45 6.61
C PRO A 108 -5.12 -1.31 6.90
N ARG A 109 -4.90 -0.36 5.99
CA ARG A 109 -3.87 0.69 6.15
C ARG A 109 -4.06 1.55 7.39
N GLY A 110 -5.29 1.78 7.83
CA GLY A 110 -5.61 2.45 9.09
C GLY A 110 -5.01 1.74 10.33
N PHE A 111 -4.87 0.41 10.30
CA PHE A 111 -4.20 -0.32 11.39
C PHE A 111 -2.71 -0.02 11.43
N ALA A 112 -2.06 0.04 10.26
CA ALA A 112 -0.63 0.38 10.18
C ALA A 112 -0.36 1.80 10.70
N VAL A 113 -1.22 2.76 10.37
CA VAL A 113 -1.12 4.12 10.91
C VAL A 113 -1.37 4.13 12.42
N SER A 114 -2.38 3.41 12.91
CA SER A 114 -2.64 3.29 14.35
C SER A 114 -1.46 2.69 15.11
N GLU A 115 -0.82 1.67 14.55
CA GLU A 115 0.38 1.04 15.13
C GLU A 115 1.55 2.04 15.22
N SER A 116 1.80 2.80 14.15
CA SER A 116 2.84 3.83 14.12
C SER A 116 2.61 4.99 15.10
N LEU A 117 1.36 5.32 15.40
CA LEU A 117 1.02 6.44 16.29
C LEU A 117 0.96 6.05 17.77
N TRP A 118 0.76 4.76 18.06
CA TRP A 118 0.51 4.29 19.42
C TRP A 118 1.60 3.38 19.98
N SER A 119 2.16 2.49 19.15
CA SER A 119 3.13 1.50 19.61
C SER A 119 4.54 2.10 19.68
N PRO A 120 5.35 1.72 20.68
CA PRO A 120 6.78 2.07 20.67
C PRO A 120 7.46 1.55 19.40
N LYS A 121 8.29 2.39 18.77
CA LYS A 121 8.92 2.10 17.47
C LYS A 121 9.74 0.80 17.50
N GLU A 122 10.44 0.55 18.59
CA GLU A 122 11.27 -0.63 18.83
C GLU A 122 10.46 -1.93 18.99
N ARG A 123 9.14 -1.84 19.16
CA ARG A 123 8.23 -3.00 19.26
C ARG A 123 7.48 -3.28 17.97
N LYS A 124 7.68 -2.47 16.93
CA LYS A 124 7.07 -2.71 15.62
C LYS A 124 7.73 -3.92 14.97
N ASP A 125 6.92 -4.93 14.69
CA ASP A 125 7.32 -6.15 14.00
C ASP A 125 6.31 -6.47 12.90
N TRP A 126 6.80 -6.60 11.66
CA TRP A 126 5.93 -6.75 10.49
C TRP A 126 5.12 -8.05 10.52
N ASP A 127 5.75 -9.18 10.86
CA ASP A 127 5.07 -10.46 10.84
C ASP A 127 4.00 -10.55 11.95
N GLN A 128 4.29 -10.02 13.15
CA GLN A 128 3.30 -9.87 14.21
C GLN A 128 2.18 -8.89 13.83
N PHE A 129 2.49 -7.81 13.13
CA PHE A 129 1.50 -6.87 12.61
C PHE A 129 0.56 -7.53 11.60
N VAL A 130 1.10 -8.36 10.69
CA VAL A 130 0.30 -9.13 9.73
C VAL A 130 -0.64 -10.06 10.49
N LEU A 131 -0.14 -10.85 11.45
CA LEU A 131 -1.00 -11.74 12.27
C LEU A 131 -2.13 -10.98 12.99
N LYS A 132 -1.85 -9.81 13.57
CA LYS A 132 -2.88 -8.95 14.17
C LYS A 132 -3.90 -8.47 13.13
N THR A 133 -3.43 -8.05 11.96
CA THR A 133 -4.28 -7.59 10.85
C THR A 133 -5.25 -8.69 10.40
N GLU A 134 -4.76 -9.92 10.23
CA GLU A 134 -5.62 -11.05 9.85
C GLU A 134 -6.64 -11.39 10.93
N ASN A 135 -6.26 -11.33 12.20
CA ASN A 135 -7.21 -11.46 13.31
C ASN A 135 -8.28 -10.36 13.30
N HIS A 136 -7.95 -9.15 12.87
CA HIS A 136 -8.91 -8.07 12.68
C HIS A 136 -9.85 -8.33 11.50
N PHE A 137 -9.40 -8.97 10.42
CA PHE A 137 -10.28 -9.36 9.31
C PHE A 137 -11.40 -10.30 9.76
N VAL A 138 -11.11 -11.29 10.63
CA VAL A 138 -12.15 -12.16 11.22
C VAL A 138 -13.21 -11.34 11.98
N ARG A 139 -12.78 -10.31 12.72
CA ARG A 139 -13.70 -9.42 13.44
C ARG A 139 -14.51 -8.56 12.49
N PHE A 140 -13.90 -8.09 11.40
CA PHE A 140 -14.57 -7.29 10.38
C PHE A 140 -15.58 -8.10 9.57
N ASP A 141 -15.32 -9.37 9.31
CA ASP A 141 -16.28 -10.28 8.69
C ASP A 141 -17.52 -10.44 9.59
N TYR A 142 -17.32 -10.64 10.90
CA TYR A 142 -18.44 -10.69 11.87
C TYR A 142 -19.22 -9.37 11.93
N ALA A 143 -18.51 -8.23 11.94
CA ALA A 143 -19.10 -6.89 11.98
C ALA A 143 -19.68 -6.44 10.61
N LYS A 144 -19.43 -7.19 9.53
CA LYS A 144 -19.78 -6.85 8.14
C LYS A 144 -19.13 -5.56 7.61
N THR A 145 -18.02 -5.14 8.22
CA THR A 145 -17.20 -4.00 7.79
C THR A 145 -16.35 -4.41 6.60
N LYS A 146 -16.37 -3.64 5.51
CA LYS A 146 -15.56 -3.95 4.34
C LYS A 146 -14.07 -3.65 4.62
N TYR A 147 -13.20 -4.46 4.05
CA TYR A 147 -11.76 -4.23 4.01
C TYR A 147 -11.20 -4.70 2.66
N SER A 148 -9.98 -4.27 2.36
CA SER A 148 -9.25 -4.75 1.20
C SER A 148 -8.46 -6.01 1.49
N PRO A 149 -8.58 -7.06 0.65
CA PRO A 149 -7.73 -8.24 0.71
C PRO A 149 -6.39 -8.06 -0.01
N ALA A 150 -6.05 -6.85 -0.49
CA ALA A 150 -4.89 -6.61 -1.36
C ALA A 150 -3.53 -7.00 -0.76
N ILE A 151 -3.43 -7.12 0.57
CA ILE A 151 -2.26 -7.67 1.26
C ILE A 151 -1.90 -9.10 0.79
N TYR A 152 -2.90 -9.84 0.31
CA TYR A 152 -2.74 -11.19 -0.24
C TYR A 152 -2.39 -11.20 -1.72
N ASP A 153 -2.62 -10.12 -2.43
CA ASP A 153 -2.39 -10.06 -3.87
C ASP A 153 -0.89 -9.97 -4.18
N PRO A 154 -0.43 -10.64 -5.26
CA PRO A 154 0.95 -10.55 -5.69
C PRO A 154 1.29 -9.13 -6.16
N ILE A 155 2.56 -8.75 -5.99
CA ILE A 155 3.16 -7.54 -6.54
C ILE A 155 3.79 -7.91 -7.88
N VAL A 156 3.31 -7.28 -8.96
CA VAL A 156 3.71 -7.57 -10.33
C VAL A 156 4.66 -6.49 -10.84
N ARG A 157 5.90 -6.88 -11.16
CA ARG A 157 6.90 -6.06 -11.84
C ARG A 157 7.23 -6.67 -13.20
N VAL A 158 7.65 -5.83 -14.14
CA VAL A 158 8.06 -6.27 -15.47
C VAL A 158 9.41 -5.66 -15.79
N THR A 159 10.36 -6.51 -16.15
CA THR A 159 11.68 -6.13 -16.65
C THR A 159 11.76 -6.46 -18.14
N ARG A 160 12.65 -5.75 -18.85
CA ARG A 160 12.90 -5.98 -20.28
C ARG A 160 14.38 -6.26 -20.49
N ASP A 161 14.66 -7.35 -21.19
CA ASP A 161 16.00 -7.67 -21.69
C ASP A 161 15.92 -7.84 -23.21
N SER A 162 16.56 -6.95 -23.95
CA SER A 162 16.43 -6.85 -25.41
C SER A 162 14.96 -6.77 -25.85
N GLU A 163 14.45 -7.71 -26.64
CA GLU A 163 13.05 -7.78 -27.10
C GLU A 163 12.16 -8.65 -26.19
N GLN A 164 12.70 -9.18 -25.11
CA GLN A 164 12.01 -10.09 -24.19
C GLN A 164 11.54 -9.37 -22.93
N TYR A 165 10.34 -9.72 -22.48
CA TYR A 165 9.72 -9.16 -21.28
C TYR A 165 9.61 -10.27 -20.23
N PHE A 166 10.01 -9.97 -18.99
CA PHE A 166 9.99 -10.91 -17.87
C PHE A 166 9.07 -10.38 -16.78
N VAL A 167 8.18 -11.24 -16.28
CA VAL A 167 7.30 -10.94 -15.16
C VAL A 167 7.92 -11.43 -13.86
N GLU A 168 8.13 -10.47 -12.96
CA GLU A 168 8.65 -10.68 -11.61
C GLU A 168 7.51 -10.54 -10.60
N LEU A 169 7.29 -11.60 -9.81
CA LEU A 169 6.22 -11.67 -8.83
C LEU A 169 6.79 -11.81 -7.43
N THR A 170 6.28 -10.99 -6.51
CA THR A 170 6.62 -11.05 -5.09
C THR A 170 5.35 -10.95 -4.25
N THR A 171 5.43 -11.35 -2.99
CA THR A 171 4.31 -11.25 -2.05
C THR A 171 4.60 -10.14 -1.04
N GLU A 172 3.53 -9.51 -0.54
CA GLU A 172 3.66 -8.48 0.49
C GLU A 172 3.89 -9.08 1.88
N ILE A 173 3.36 -10.29 2.10
CA ILE A 173 3.52 -11.07 3.33
C ILE A 173 4.13 -12.44 3.01
N SER A 174 4.71 -13.06 4.04
CA SER A 174 5.26 -14.41 3.95
C SER A 174 4.18 -15.49 3.91
N GLY A 175 4.55 -16.73 3.56
CA GLY A 175 3.67 -17.89 3.61
C GLY A 175 2.62 -17.96 2.49
N LEU A 176 2.82 -17.21 1.40
CA LEU A 176 1.98 -17.27 0.21
C LEU A 176 2.76 -17.89 -0.96
N ASP A 177 2.13 -18.84 -1.64
CA ASP A 177 2.60 -19.38 -2.91
C ASP A 177 1.87 -18.69 -4.06
N ILE A 178 2.56 -18.48 -5.19
CA ILE A 178 2.00 -17.82 -6.38
C ILE A 178 1.90 -18.85 -7.52
N TYR A 179 0.77 -18.86 -8.20
CA TYR A 179 0.50 -19.70 -9.38
C TYR A 179 0.07 -18.83 -10.55
N THR A 180 0.52 -19.18 -11.75
CA THR A 180 0.35 -18.35 -12.96
C THR A 180 -0.06 -19.16 -14.17
N SER A 181 -0.68 -18.49 -15.13
CA SER A 181 -0.92 -19.04 -16.47
C SER A 181 -0.86 -17.95 -17.55
N PHE A 182 -0.52 -18.34 -18.78
CA PHE A 182 -0.57 -17.49 -19.98
C PHE A 182 -1.54 -18.01 -21.05
N ASP A 183 -2.15 -19.17 -20.81
CA ASP A 183 -3.01 -19.91 -21.74
C ASP A 183 -4.51 -19.64 -21.48
N SER A 184 -4.83 -18.60 -20.70
CA SER A 184 -6.20 -18.24 -20.28
C SER A 184 -6.90 -19.26 -19.37
N SER A 185 -6.20 -20.28 -18.86
CA SER A 185 -6.69 -21.11 -17.75
C SER A 185 -6.66 -20.32 -16.44
N THR A 186 -7.54 -20.63 -15.48
CA THR A 186 -7.40 -20.10 -14.12
C THR A 186 -6.43 -21.01 -13.35
N PRO A 187 -5.23 -20.53 -12.99
CA PRO A 187 -4.27 -21.36 -12.29
C PRO A 187 -4.78 -21.75 -10.89
N ASP A 188 -4.40 -22.94 -10.44
CA ASP A 188 -4.67 -23.46 -9.10
C ASP A 188 -3.37 -23.98 -8.44
N ASN A 189 -3.48 -24.58 -7.25
CA ASN A 189 -2.33 -25.09 -6.50
C ASN A 189 -1.67 -26.34 -7.11
N PHE A 190 -2.18 -26.89 -8.23
CA PHE A 190 -1.56 -27.98 -8.97
C PHE A 190 -0.65 -27.50 -10.11
N TYR A 191 -0.67 -26.20 -10.42
CA TYR A 191 0.28 -25.59 -11.35
C TYR A 191 1.68 -25.56 -10.75
N PRO A 192 2.75 -25.45 -11.56
CA PRO A 192 4.08 -25.21 -11.03
C PRO A 192 4.10 -23.91 -10.22
N ARG A 193 4.54 -24.02 -8.95
CA ARG A 193 4.73 -22.85 -8.09
C ARG A 193 5.72 -21.88 -8.74
N TYR A 194 5.37 -20.61 -8.77
CA TYR A 194 6.27 -19.56 -9.22
C TYR A 194 7.54 -19.52 -8.36
N ALA A 195 8.70 -19.61 -9.01
CA ALA A 195 10.00 -19.64 -8.33
C ALA A 195 11.03 -18.66 -8.91
N LYS A 196 10.80 -18.15 -10.13
CA LYS A 196 11.72 -17.28 -10.85
C LYS A 196 10.98 -16.41 -11.88
N PRO A 197 11.58 -15.30 -12.34
CA PRO A 197 11.01 -14.46 -13.39
C PRO A 197 10.54 -15.29 -14.60
N GLN A 198 9.34 -15.00 -15.08
CA GLN A 198 8.72 -15.73 -16.19
C GLN A 198 8.79 -14.89 -17.46
N LEU A 199 9.39 -15.44 -18.52
CA LEU A 199 9.33 -14.86 -19.85
C LEU A 199 7.88 -14.82 -20.33
N ILE A 200 7.42 -13.66 -20.81
CA ILE A 200 6.11 -13.55 -21.46
C ILE A 200 6.19 -14.28 -22.81
N PRO A 201 5.38 -15.33 -23.04
CA PRO A 201 5.35 -16.01 -24.33
C PRO A 201 4.92 -15.06 -25.45
N LYS A 202 5.50 -15.24 -26.65
CA LYS A 202 5.27 -14.35 -27.81
C LYS A 202 3.78 -14.17 -28.15
N ASP A 203 3.01 -15.26 -28.07
CA ASP A 203 1.60 -15.28 -28.48
C ASP A 203 0.64 -15.18 -27.28
N ALA A 204 1.16 -14.90 -26.07
CA ALA A 204 0.32 -14.72 -24.90
C ALA A 204 -0.45 -13.40 -24.98
N VAL A 205 -1.75 -13.45 -24.68
CA VAL A 205 -2.63 -12.27 -24.65
C VAL A 205 -2.95 -11.81 -23.23
N MET A 206 -2.88 -12.72 -22.27
CA MET A 206 -3.25 -12.50 -20.88
C MET A 206 -2.35 -13.30 -19.96
N MET A 207 -2.02 -12.73 -18.80
CA MET A 207 -1.47 -13.47 -17.69
C MET A 207 -2.51 -13.52 -16.58
N ARG A 208 -2.75 -14.71 -16.02
CA ARG A 208 -3.51 -14.88 -14.79
C ARG A 208 -2.59 -15.22 -13.64
N ILE A 209 -2.87 -14.65 -12.47
CA ILE A 209 -2.04 -14.79 -11.28
C ILE A 209 -2.96 -14.93 -10.07
N ILE A 210 -2.67 -15.89 -9.21
CA ILE A 210 -3.38 -16.09 -7.94
C ILE A 210 -2.40 -16.49 -6.85
N THR A 211 -2.69 -16.10 -5.61
CA THR A 211 -1.94 -16.51 -4.43
C THR A 211 -2.74 -17.46 -3.56
N TYR A 212 -2.04 -18.44 -3.01
CA TYR A 212 -2.57 -19.44 -2.12
C TYR A 212 -1.82 -19.43 -0.79
N ARG A 213 -2.50 -19.84 0.27
CA ARG A 213 -1.90 -20.23 1.54
C ARG A 213 -2.21 -21.70 1.78
N GLY A 214 -1.20 -22.55 1.66
CA GLY A 214 -1.42 -24.00 1.56
C GLY A 214 -2.36 -24.30 0.39
N ASP A 215 -3.44 -25.03 0.65
CA ASP A 215 -4.41 -25.44 -0.39
C ASP A 215 -5.57 -24.44 -0.58
N THR A 216 -5.55 -23.28 0.08
CA THR A 216 -6.64 -22.30 0.02
C THR A 216 -6.27 -21.08 -0.83
N PRO A 217 -7.04 -20.74 -1.87
CA PRO A 217 -6.87 -19.47 -2.58
C PRO A 217 -7.23 -18.31 -1.65
N ILE A 218 -6.32 -17.35 -1.51
CA ILE A 218 -6.50 -16.24 -0.55
C ILE A 218 -6.37 -14.85 -1.18
N GLY A 219 -5.54 -14.71 -2.22
CA GLY A 219 -5.52 -13.49 -3.02
C GLY A 219 -6.61 -13.47 -4.09
N ARG A 220 -6.82 -12.29 -4.66
CA ARG A 220 -7.72 -12.13 -5.80
C ARG A 220 -7.06 -12.70 -7.05
N LEU A 221 -7.86 -13.22 -7.97
CA LEU A 221 -7.39 -13.60 -9.30
C LEU A 221 -7.09 -12.33 -10.10
N LEU A 222 -5.81 -12.06 -10.34
CA LEU A 222 -5.39 -11.00 -11.26
C LEU A 222 -5.47 -11.56 -12.69
N SER A 223 -6.11 -10.80 -13.59
CA SER A 223 -6.14 -11.07 -15.02
C SER A 223 -5.61 -9.85 -15.75
N ILE A 224 -4.34 -9.90 -16.17
CA ILE A 224 -3.64 -8.74 -16.72
C ILE A 224 -3.38 -8.97 -18.21
N PRO A 225 -3.91 -8.11 -19.10
CA PRO A 225 -3.54 -8.16 -20.51
C PRO A 225 -2.02 -8.01 -20.69
N VAL A 226 -1.44 -8.77 -21.60
CA VAL A 226 0.01 -8.70 -21.86
C VAL A 226 0.46 -7.31 -22.29
N GLU A 227 -0.37 -6.58 -23.04
CA GLU A 227 -0.09 -5.19 -23.41
C GLU A 227 -0.01 -4.26 -22.21
N ASP A 228 -0.78 -4.53 -21.15
CA ASP A 228 -0.68 -3.76 -19.91
C ASP A 228 0.51 -4.18 -19.05
N LEU A 229 0.96 -5.44 -19.14
CA LEU A 229 2.23 -5.86 -18.54
C LEU A 229 3.41 -5.14 -19.20
N LYS A 230 3.47 -5.09 -20.53
CA LYS A 230 4.57 -4.43 -21.27
C LYS A 230 4.69 -2.94 -20.94
N LYS A 231 3.58 -2.25 -20.65
CA LYS A 231 3.58 -0.84 -20.22
C LYS A 231 4.19 -0.62 -18.84
N ARG A 232 4.42 -1.68 -18.04
CA ARG A 232 4.98 -1.60 -16.68
C ARG A 232 6.51 -1.65 -16.65
N VAL A 233 7.17 -1.79 -17.79
CA VAL A 233 8.65 -1.78 -17.85
C VAL A 233 9.15 -0.49 -17.23
N ARG A 234 10.01 -0.65 -16.23
CA ARG A 234 10.76 0.42 -15.58
C ARG A 234 12.25 0.17 -15.74
#